data_AF-A0A2G6L9J3-F1
#
_entry.id   AF-A0A2G6L9J3-F1
#
_cell.length_a   1.000
_cell.length_b   1.000
_cell.length_c   1.000
_cell.angle_alpha   90.00
_cell.angle_beta   90.00
_cell.angle_gamma   90.00
#
_symmetry.space_group_name_H-M   'P 1'
#
loop_
_entity.id
_entity.type
_entity.pdbx_description
1 polymer ?
#
loop_
_entity_poly.entity_id
_entity_poly.type
_entity_poly.pdbx_seq_one_letter_code
_entity_poly.pdbx_strand_id
1 'polypeptide(L)'
;MSDKDINRILMQFEHLMRQSNRERINPVIDELAIDDLKPIIDLVARSRADYLKHLYDLCSKYHGSDGLPSPEELKRLRAYRNRFVELADGAKSFEISIQRGYLDIKS
;
A
#
# COMPACT_ATOMS: atom_id res chain seq x y z
N MET A 1 34.79 0.58 -12.18
CA MET A 1 34.41 1.30 -10.94
C MET A 1 34.78 0.42 -9.77
N SER A 2 35.33 0.99 -8.70
CA SER A 2 35.61 0.22 -7.47
C SER A 2 34.33 0.05 -6.65
N ASP A 3 34.26 -0.97 -5.80
CA ASP A 3 33.15 -1.15 -4.84
C ASP A 3 32.98 0.07 -3.93
N LYS A 4 34.09 0.76 -3.62
CA LYS A 4 34.10 2.01 -2.86
C LYS A 4 33.40 3.15 -3.61
N ASP A 5 33.58 3.23 -4.93
CA ASP A 5 32.87 4.22 -5.76
C ASP A 5 31.38 3.93 -5.84
N ILE A 6 31.01 2.64 -5.97
CA ILE A 6 29.60 2.20 -5.96
C ILE A 6 28.93 2.60 -4.64
N ASN A 7 29.53 2.24 -3.51
CA ASN A 7 28.99 2.57 -2.19
C ASN A 7 28.85 4.09 -1.98
N ARG A 8 29.80 4.88 -2.45
CA ARG A 8 29.73 6.35 -2.39
C ARG A 8 28.54 6.88 -3.19
N ILE A 9 28.33 6.40 -4.41
CA ILE A 9 27.19 6.82 -5.25
C ILE A 9 25.87 6.41 -4.60
N LEU A 10 25.77 5.20 -4.06
CA LEU A 10 24.55 4.72 -3.38
C LEU A 10 24.21 5.58 -2.15
N MET A 11 25.19 5.98 -1.35
CA MET A 11 24.97 6.90 -0.21
C MET A 11 24.48 8.28 -0.67
N GLN A 12 25.10 8.84 -1.71
CA GLN A 12 24.66 10.14 -2.28
C GLN A 12 23.24 10.05 -2.85
N PHE A 13 22.92 8.95 -3.51
CA PHE A 13 21.59 8.69 -4.05
C PHE A 13 20.54 8.57 -2.94
N GLU A 14 20.83 7.84 -1.85
CA GLU A 14 19.90 7.75 -0.72
C GLU A 14 19.64 9.13 -0.09
N HIS A 15 20.68 9.96 0.07
CA HIS A 15 20.54 11.31 0.58
C HIS A 15 19.66 12.17 -0.32
N LEU A 16 19.93 12.18 -1.63
CA LEU A 16 19.15 12.91 -2.63
C LEU A 16 17.69 12.45 -2.63
N MET A 17 17.46 11.14 -2.55
CA MET A 17 16.13 10.55 -2.51
C MET A 17 15.36 11.01 -1.28
N ARG A 18 16.00 11.01 -0.10
CA ARG A 18 15.37 11.47 1.15
C ARG A 18 15.03 12.95 1.11
N GLN A 19 15.98 13.78 0.69
CA GLN A 19 15.79 15.23 0.59
C GLN A 19 14.66 15.57 -0.39
N SER A 20 14.70 15.01 -1.60
CA SER A 20 13.70 15.27 -2.63
C SER A 20 12.30 14.84 -2.20
N ASN A 21 12.15 13.66 -1.57
CA ASN A 21 10.86 13.23 -1.04
C ASN A 21 10.35 14.16 0.06
N ARG A 22 11.21 14.55 1.01
CA ARG A 22 10.80 15.46 2.09
C ARG A 22 10.38 16.83 1.56
N GLU A 23 11.15 17.42 0.64
CA GLU A 23 10.84 18.72 0.03
C GLU A 23 9.54 18.72 -0.78
N ARG A 24 9.14 17.56 -1.31
CA ARG A 24 7.93 17.41 -2.14
C ARG A 24 6.71 16.97 -1.35
N ILE A 25 6.88 16.06 -0.38
CA ILE A 25 5.78 15.40 0.32
C ILE A 25 5.36 16.20 1.57
N ASN A 26 6.33 16.67 2.37
CA ASN A 26 6.05 17.36 3.64
C ASN A 26 5.17 18.62 3.48
N PRO A 27 5.28 19.43 2.40
CA PRO A 27 4.39 20.58 2.23
C PRO A 27 2.96 20.24 1.78
N VAL A 28 2.72 19.00 1.32
CA VAL A 28 1.42 18.58 0.76
C VAL A 28 0.59 17.81 1.79
N ILE A 29 1.24 17.22 2.78
CA ILE A 29 0.61 16.49 3.88
C ILE A 29 0.99 17.23 5.16
N ASP A 30 0.01 17.89 5.79
CA ASP A 30 0.21 18.58 7.07
C ASP A 30 0.80 17.64 8.13
N GLU A 31 1.40 18.22 9.16
CA GLU A 31 2.09 17.52 10.25
C GLU A 31 1.28 16.31 10.76
N LEU A 32 1.78 15.10 10.47
CA LEU A 32 1.00 13.87 10.53
C LEU A 32 0.86 13.38 11.98
N ALA A 33 -0.37 13.29 12.49
CA ALA A 33 -0.68 12.63 13.75
C ALA A 33 -1.13 11.17 13.55
N ILE A 34 -1.06 10.36 14.61
CA ILE A 34 -1.52 8.96 14.57
C ILE A 34 -3.00 8.83 14.17
N ASP A 35 -3.83 9.80 14.56
CA ASP A 35 -5.26 9.83 14.24
C ASP A 35 -5.52 10.05 12.74
N ASP A 36 -4.62 10.73 12.03
CA ASP A 36 -4.71 10.97 10.58
C ASP A 36 -4.46 9.69 9.77
N LEU A 37 -3.74 8.72 10.33
CA LEU A 37 -3.50 7.42 9.70
C LEU A 37 -4.70 6.48 9.80
N LYS A 38 -5.55 6.67 10.82
CA LYS A 38 -6.73 5.82 11.06
C LYS A 38 -7.66 5.68 9.84
N PRO A 39 -8.08 6.75 9.13
CA PRO A 39 -8.93 6.60 7.95
C PRO A 39 -8.28 5.80 6.81
N ILE A 40 -6.96 5.88 6.64
CA ILE A 40 -6.21 5.12 5.64
C ILE A 40 -6.30 3.62 5.97
N ILE A 41 -6.00 3.27 7.23
CA ILE A 41 -6.02 1.88 7.68
C ILE A 41 -7.44 1.30 7.67
N ASP A 42 -8.45 2.08 8.08
CA ASP A 42 -9.87 1.67 8.02
C ASP A 42 -10.30 1.35 6.58
N LEU A 43 -9.95 2.20 5.62
CA LEU A 43 -10.30 1.99 4.22
C LEU A 43 -9.66 0.72 3.65
N VAL A 44 -8.40 0.45 3.97
CA VAL A 44 -7.72 -0.81 3.61
C VAL A 44 -8.44 -2.00 4.24
N ALA A 45 -8.78 -1.93 5.52
CA ALA A 45 -9.45 -3.01 6.24
C ALA A 45 -10.81 -3.33 5.64
N ARG A 46 -11.62 -2.31 5.34
CA ARG A 46 -12.93 -2.45 4.69
C ARG A 46 -12.82 -3.04 3.29
N SER A 47 -11.88 -2.56 2.46
CA SER A 47 -11.69 -3.13 1.12
C SER A 47 -11.18 -4.58 1.18
N ARG A 48 -10.35 -4.92 2.18
CA ARG A 48 -9.91 -6.30 2.42
C ARG A 48 -11.08 -7.19 2.81
N ALA A 49 -11.96 -6.72 3.69
CA ALA A 49 -13.15 -7.45 4.10
C ALA A 49 -14.06 -7.78 2.90
N ASP A 50 -14.31 -6.81 2.01
CA ASP A 50 -15.12 -7.03 0.79
C ASP A 50 -14.51 -8.11 -0.12
N TYR A 51 -13.20 -8.06 -0.35
CA TYR A 51 -12.50 -9.07 -1.15
C TYR A 51 -12.61 -10.46 -0.54
N LEU A 52 -12.31 -10.58 0.77
CA LEU A 52 -12.36 -11.86 1.48
C LEU A 52 -13.78 -12.43 1.51
N LYS A 53 -14.79 -11.58 1.73
CA LYS A 53 -16.19 -11.99 1.71
C LYS A 53 -16.58 -12.54 0.33
N HIS A 54 -16.23 -11.83 -0.74
CA HIS A 54 -16.57 -12.28 -2.08
C HIS A 54 -15.87 -13.60 -2.46
N LEU A 55 -14.59 -13.75 -2.09
CA LEU A 55 -13.85 -15.00 -2.28
C LEU A 55 -14.50 -16.15 -1.52
N TYR A 56 -14.81 -15.93 -0.24
CA TYR A 56 -15.46 -16.93 0.62
C TYR A 56 -16.81 -17.39 0.04
N ASP A 57 -17.61 -16.46 -0.48
CA ASP A 57 -18.91 -16.78 -1.10
C ASP A 57 -18.75 -17.59 -2.38
N LEU A 58 -17.75 -17.29 -3.22
CA LEU A 58 -17.44 -18.10 -4.41
C LEU A 58 -16.99 -19.51 -4.03
N CYS A 59 -16.08 -19.64 -3.05
CA CYS A 59 -15.67 -20.95 -2.55
C CYS A 59 -16.86 -21.75 -2.02
N SER A 60 -17.74 -21.12 -1.26
CA SER A 60 -18.95 -21.76 -0.72
C SER A 60 -19.92 -22.18 -1.83
N LYS A 61 -20.10 -21.34 -2.86
CA LYS A 61 -20.98 -21.62 -4.01
C LYS A 61 -20.52 -22.84 -4.82
N TYR A 62 -19.22 -23.00 -5.02
CA TYR A 62 -18.65 -24.07 -5.84
C TYR A 62 -18.19 -25.29 -5.04
N HIS A 63 -18.32 -25.25 -3.71
CA HIS A 63 -17.93 -26.34 -2.83
C HIS A 63 -18.69 -27.64 -3.17
N GLY A 64 -17.96 -28.74 -3.34
CA GLY A 64 -18.54 -30.05 -3.70
C GLY A 64 -18.96 -30.17 -5.17
N SER A 65 -18.56 -29.23 -6.03
CA SER A 65 -18.75 -29.30 -7.47
C SER A 65 -17.41 -29.27 -8.22
N ASP A 66 -17.36 -29.84 -9.42
CA ASP A 66 -16.21 -29.71 -10.34
C ASP A 66 -16.25 -28.38 -11.13
N GLY A 67 -17.22 -27.52 -10.86
CA GLY A 67 -17.39 -26.24 -11.54
C GLY A 67 -16.39 -25.18 -11.05
N LEU A 68 -16.08 -24.22 -11.93
CA LEU A 68 -15.28 -23.05 -11.59
C LEU A 68 -16.11 -21.77 -11.68
N PRO A 69 -15.73 -20.70 -10.95
CA PRO A 69 -16.35 -19.38 -11.11
C PRO A 69 -16.39 -18.93 -12.57
N SER A 70 -17.52 -18.38 -12.98
CA SER A 70 -17.70 -17.80 -14.31
C SER A 70 -16.71 -16.66 -14.58
N PRO A 71 -16.45 -16.31 -15.85
CA PRO A 71 -15.64 -15.14 -16.19
C PRO A 71 -16.12 -13.85 -15.51
N GLU A 72 -17.42 -13.65 -15.36
CA GLU A 72 -18.04 -12.51 -14.70
C GLU A 72 -17.76 -12.49 -13.19
N GLU A 73 -17.82 -13.64 -12.53
CA GLU A 73 -17.46 -13.78 -11.12
C GLU A 73 -15.98 -13.53 -10.88
N LEU A 74 -15.10 -14.08 -11.72
CA LEU A 74 -13.67 -13.80 -11.64
C LEU A 74 -13.36 -12.34 -11.92
N LYS A 75 -14.06 -11.70 -12.86
CA LYS A 75 -13.92 -10.26 -13.13
C LYS A 75 -14.28 -9.43 -11.88
N ARG A 76 -15.37 -9.77 -11.18
CA ARG A 76 -15.75 -9.10 -9.92
C ARG A 76 -14.72 -9.35 -8.81
N LEU A 77 -14.27 -10.59 -8.62
CA LEU A 77 -13.23 -10.93 -7.65
C LEU A 77 -11.94 -10.15 -7.90
N ARG A 78 -11.52 -10.03 -9.16
CA ARG A 78 -10.35 -9.23 -9.56
C ARG A 78 -10.53 -7.75 -9.22
N ALA A 79 -11.73 -7.19 -9.43
CA ALA A 79 -12.00 -5.80 -9.08
C ALA A 79 -11.84 -5.54 -7.57
N TYR A 80 -12.38 -6.43 -6.72
CA TYR A 80 -12.20 -6.34 -5.27
C TYR A 80 -10.74 -6.48 -4.86
N ARG A 81 -10.02 -7.46 -5.44
CA ARG A 81 -8.60 -7.67 -5.17
C ARG A 81 -7.77 -6.44 -5.53
N ASN A 82 -7.97 -5.89 -6.72
CA ASN A 82 -7.20 -4.73 -7.20
C ASN A 82 -7.41 -3.54 -6.26
N ARG A 83 -8.66 -3.21 -5.92
CA ARG A 83 -8.94 -2.12 -4.98
C ARG A 83 -8.25 -2.34 -3.63
N PHE A 84 -8.32 -3.56 -3.09
CA PHE A 84 -7.64 -3.89 -1.83
C PHE A 84 -6.12 -3.71 -1.92
N VAL A 85 -5.48 -4.27 -2.97
CA VAL A 85 -4.03 -4.23 -3.14
C VAL A 85 -3.53 -2.80 -3.31
N GLU A 86 -4.17 -2.01 -4.19
CA GLU A 86 -3.79 -0.60 -4.40
C GLU A 86 -3.85 0.21 -3.10
N LEU A 87 -4.91 0.03 -2.30
CA LEU A 87 -5.04 0.71 -1.00
C LEU A 87 -3.97 0.23 0.00
N ALA A 88 -3.68 -1.06 0.03
CA ALA A 88 -2.68 -1.63 0.94
C ALA A 88 -1.26 -1.14 0.61
N ASP A 89 -0.92 -1.08 -0.68
CA ASP A 89 0.36 -0.58 -1.16
C ASP A 89 0.49 0.93 -0.86
N GLY A 90 -0.57 1.70 -1.08
CA GLY A 90 -0.63 3.11 -0.68
C GLY A 90 -0.41 3.32 0.82
N ALA A 91 -1.06 2.53 1.68
CA ALA A 91 -0.83 2.57 3.13
C ALA A 91 0.62 2.20 3.51
N LYS A 92 1.23 1.25 2.80
CA LYS A 92 2.65 0.90 2.98
C LYS A 92 3.57 2.05 2.56
N SER A 93 3.22 2.82 1.53
CA SER A 93 3.96 4.03 1.15
C SER A 93 3.94 5.09 2.24
N PHE A 94 2.85 5.24 2.99
CA PHE A 94 2.81 6.11 4.18
C PHE A 94 3.76 5.62 5.27
N GLU A 95 3.74 4.33 5.60
CA GLU A 95 4.67 3.74 6.57
C GLU A 95 6.14 3.99 6.20
N ILE A 96 6.49 3.79 4.92
CA ILE A 96 7.84 4.05 4.41
C ILE A 96 8.18 5.55 4.54
N SER A 97 7.24 6.43 4.22
CA SER A 97 7.45 7.88 4.30
C SER A 97 7.74 8.33 5.73
N ILE A 98 7.05 7.73 6.71
CA ILE A 98 7.31 7.95 8.14
C ILE A 98 8.70 7.41 8.53
N GLN A 99 8.99 6.14 8.21
CA GLN A 99 10.28 5.49 8.55
C GLN A 99 11.49 6.20 7.96
N ARG A 100 11.33 6.81 6.78
CA ARG A 100 12.39 7.52 6.07
C ARG A 100 12.46 9.02 6.37
N GLY A 101 11.56 9.53 7.21
CA GLY A 101 11.54 10.94 7.63
C GLY A 101 11.12 11.91 6.52
N TYR A 102 10.31 11.46 5.58
CA TYR A 102 9.77 12.30 4.51
C TYR A 102 8.66 13.24 5.00
N LEU A 103 8.10 12.94 6.16
CA LEU A 103 7.01 13.67 6.81
C LEU A 103 7.42 14.06 8.24
N ASP A 104 6.95 15.20 8.68
CA ASP A 104 6.97 15.60 10.08
C ASP A 104 5.84 14.91 10.84
N ILE A 105 6.18 14.38 12.03
CA ILE A 105 5.26 13.61 12.86
C ILE A 105 4.91 14.43 14.09
N LYS A 106 3.63 14.65 14.29
CA LYS A 106 3.11 15.28 15.49
C LYS A 106 3.07 14.25 16.62
N SER A 107 3.67 14.61 17.76
CA SER A 107 3.67 13.78 18.98
C SER A 107 2.42 14.01 19.82
#